data_AF-A0A934M844-F1
#
_entry.id   AF-A0A934M844-F1
#
_cell.length_a   1.000
_cell.length_b   1.000
_cell.length_c   1.000
_cell.angle_alpha   90.00
_cell.angle_beta   90.00
_cell.angle_gamma   90.00
#
_symmetry.space_group_name_H-M   'P 1'
#
loop_
_entity.id
_entity.type
_entity.pdbx_description
1 polymer ?
#
loop_
_entity_poly.entity_id
_entity_poly.type
_entity_poly.pdbx_seq_one_letter_code
_entity_poly.pdbx_strand_id
1 'polypeptide(L)'
;MSIMLLSISFYMMITTRYTHALGDYVLEFIGLKSWTGEYSGVHLTIFYFSILVILGLYLVRKYVIGGLGIRTRNVIFLVIAFITTFSLITNAAVISIKRHSNGLLSVGYNSKNSKMEYKSEAMKYTEFNAEIQVKNYASKSKEFYLTIDSPFYREEGTEHIDIFTKDGNRAIFRLNAMKLKPLKLI
;
A
#
# COMPACT_ATOMS: atom_id res chain seq x y z
N MET A 1 2.64 27.91 -5.30
CA MET A 1 2.11 26.84 -6.17
C MET A 1 3.19 25.91 -6.72
N SER A 2 4.28 26.39 -7.35
CA SER A 2 5.30 25.53 -7.99
C SER A 2 5.97 24.50 -7.07
N ILE A 3 6.32 24.89 -5.83
CA ILE A 3 6.88 23.96 -4.83
C ILE A 3 5.88 22.85 -4.49
N MET A 4 4.60 23.20 -4.33
CA MET A 4 3.54 22.22 -4.02
C MET A 4 3.34 21.26 -5.18
N LEU A 5 3.30 21.75 -6.43
CA LEU A 5 3.21 20.90 -7.62
C LEU A 5 4.36 19.89 -7.66
N LEU A 6 5.60 20.34 -7.47
CA LEU A 6 6.77 19.46 -7.41
C LEU A 6 6.63 18.42 -6.29
N SER A 7 6.23 18.86 -5.10
CA SER A 7 6.13 17.99 -3.92
C SER A 7 5.03 16.94 -4.06
N ILE A 8 3.85 17.33 -4.55
CA ILE A 8 2.73 16.42 -4.80
C ILE A 8 3.10 15.44 -5.91
N SER A 9 3.66 15.92 -7.03
CA SER A 9 4.04 15.06 -8.16
C SER A 9 5.06 14.02 -7.73
N PHE A 10 6.05 14.41 -6.91
CA PHE A 10 7.01 13.47 -6.35
C PHE A 10 6.33 12.46 -5.41
N TYR A 11 5.47 12.94 -4.52
CA TYR A 11 4.76 12.10 -3.55
C TYR A 11 3.83 11.07 -4.22
N MET A 12 3.24 11.39 -5.38
CA MET A 12 2.39 10.47 -6.15
C MET A 12 3.12 9.20 -6.59
N MET A 13 4.45 9.22 -6.67
CA MET A 13 5.26 8.04 -7.04
C MET A 13 5.67 7.16 -5.84
N ILE A 14 5.38 7.58 -4.61
CA ILE A 14 5.87 6.90 -3.40
C ILE A 14 4.84 5.91 -2.86
N THR A 15 5.22 4.64 -2.78
CA THR A 15 4.47 3.63 -2.01
C THR A 15 4.65 3.87 -0.52
N THR A 16 3.55 3.87 0.23
CA THR A 16 3.57 4.06 1.70
C THR A 16 3.44 2.72 2.43
N ARG A 17 3.49 2.75 3.77
CA ARG A 17 3.23 1.55 4.58
C ARG A 17 1.81 0.99 4.38
N TYR A 18 0.85 1.84 4.08
CA TYR A 18 -0.57 1.48 4.12
C TYR A 18 -1.24 1.48 2.74
N THR A 19 -0.59 2.03 1.72
CA THR A 19 -1.16 2.20 0.38
C THR A 19 -0.08 1.99 -0.67
N HIS A 20 -0.50 1.52 -1.85
CA HIS A 20 0.29 1.67 -3.08
C HIS A 20 0.54 3.16 -3.36
N ALA A 21 1.40 3.43 -4.34
CA ALA A 21 1.70 4.80 -4.75
C ALA A 21 0.38 5.53 -5.06
N LEU A 22 0.19 6.74 -4.51
CA LEU A 22 -1.09 7.45 -4.69
C LEU A 22 -1.41 7.74 -6.15
N GLY A 23 -0.37 7.92 -6.97
CA GLY A 23 -0.51 8.08 -8.40
C GLY A 23 -1.12 6.86 -9.10
N ASP A 24 -0.96 5.65 -8.56
CA ASP A 24 -1.60 4.44 -9.10
C ASP A 24 -3.13 4.62 -9.09
N TYR A 25 -3.69 5.00 -7.94
CA TYR A 25 -5.13 5.24 -7.79
C TYR A 25 -5.63 6.39 -8.68
N VAL A 26 -4.83 7.45 -8.85
CA VAL A 26 -5.20 8.59 -9.71
C VAL A 26 -5.27 8.15 -11.17
N LEU A 27 -4.29 7.39 -11.65
CA LEU A 27 -4.27 6.88 -13.02
C LEU A 27 -5.42 5.91 -13.27
N GLU A 28 -5.63 4.96 -12.37
CA GLU A 28 -6.73 3.99 -12.45
C GLU A 28 -8.10 4.68 -12.44
N PHE A 29 -8.27 5.71 -11.61
CA PHE A 29 -9.51 6.48 -11.54
C PHE A 29 -9.87 7.16 -12.87
N ILE A 30 -8.88 7.58 -13.64
CA ILE A 30 -9.08 8.17 -14.97
C ILE A 30 -9.00 7.14 -16.12
N GLY A 31 -8.98 5.85 -15.80
CA GLY A 31 -8.99 4.75 -16.77
C GLY A 31 -7.62 4.43 -17.39
N LEU A 32 -6.52 4.94 -16.83
CA LEU A 32 -5.16 4.61 -17.24
C LEU A 32 -4.61 3.43 -16.44
N LYS A 33 -3.67 2.70 -17.05
CA LYS A 33 -2.92 1.64 -16.34
C LYS A 33 -1.84 2.27 -15.46
N SER A 34 -1.82 1.88 -14.19
CA SER A 34 -0.80 2.23 -13.19
C SER A 34 0.42 1.30 -13.23
N TRP A 35 0.28 0.12 -13.83
CA TRP A 35 1.31 -0.91 -13.97
C TRP A 35 1.34 -1.49 -15.40
N THR A 36 2.48 -2.04 -15.82
CA THR A 36 2.61 -2.72 -17.12
C THR A 36 1.78 -4.00 -17.20
N GLY A 37 1.68 -4.73 -16.08
CA GLY A 37 0.81 -5.90 -15.91
C GLY A 37 -0.40 -5.59 -15.01
N GLU A 38 -1.15 -6.62 -14.64
CA GLU A 38 -2.21 -6.52 -13.64
C GLU A 38 -1.58 -6.44 -12.24
N TYR A 39 -1.26 -5.24 -11.78
CA TYR A 39 -0.60 -4.97 -10.49
C TYR A 39 0.77 -5.66 -10.31
N SER A 40 1.44 -5.95 -11.43
CA SER A 40 2.78 -6.52 -11.48
C SER A 40 3.63 -5.85 -12.57
N GLY A 41 4.96 -6.01 -12.45
CA GLY A 41 5.91 -5.43 -13.39
C GLY A 41 6.32 -3.99 -13.03
N VAL A 42 6.39 -3.11 -14.03
CA VAL A 42 6.87 -1.73 -13.84
C VAL A 42 5.71 -0.82 -13.49
N HIS A 43 5.87 -0.02 -12.44
CA HIS A 43 4.95 1.07 -12.10
C HIS A 43 4.98 2.15 -13.19
N LEU A 44 3.94 2.21 -14.01
CA LEU A 44 3.77 3.25 -15.03
C LEU A 44 3.61 4.63 -14.39
N THR A 45 3.09 4.69 -13.17
CA THR A 45 3.01 5.90 -12.33
C THR A 45 4.32 6.67 -12.27
N ILE A 46 5.46 5.98 -12.21
CA ILE A 46 6.76 6.65 -12.17
C ILE A 46 6.97 7.49 -13.44
N PHE A 47 6.61 6.97 -14.62
CA PHE A 47 6.79 7.70 -15.88
C PHE A 47 5.84 8.90 -16.00
N TYR A 48 4.56 8.71 -15.69
CA TYR A 48 3.57 9.79 -15.76
C TYR A 48 3.93 10.96 -14.84
N PHE A 49 4.27 10.67 -13.59
CA PHE A 49 4.55 11.71 -12.61
C PHE A 49 5.99 12.24 -12.69
N SER A 50 6.93 11.52 -13.30
CA SER A 50 8.28 12.05 -13.60
C SER A 50 8.21 13.26 -14.55
N ILE A 51 7.32 13.24 -15.53
CA ILE A 51 7.10 14.39 -16.43
C ILE A 51 6.65 15.62 -15.61
N LEU A 52 5.73 15.42 -14.67
CA LEU A 52 5.26 16.49 -13.77
C LEU A 52 6.34 16.97 -12.80
N VAL A 53 7.22 16.07 -12.34
CA VAL A 53 8.39 16.45 -11.52
C VAL A 53 9.36 17.32 -12.32
N ILE A 54 9.68 16.95 -13.57
CA ILE A 54 10.56 17.75 -14.44
C ILE A 54 9.95 19.14 -14.67
N LEU A 55 8.66 19.21 -14.97
CA LEU A 55 7.94 20.48 -15.10
C LEU A 55 7.96 21.28 -13.78
N GLY A 56 7.73 20.62 -12.65
CA GLY A 56 7.80 21.22 -11.32
C GLY A 56 9.18 21.81 -11.02
N LEU A 57 10.26 21.10 -11.33
CA LEU A 57 11.63 21.56 -11.18
C LEU A 57 11.90 22.81 -12.04
N TYR A 58 11.45 22.80 -13.30
CA TYR A 58 11.56 23.95 -14.19
C TYR A 58 10.83 25.18 -13.62
N LEU A 59 9.57 25.01 -13.20
CA LEU A 59 8.75 26.09 -12.64
C LEU A 59 9.31 26.63 -11.32
N VAL A 60 9.85 25.75 -10.46
CA VAL A 60 10.52 26.15 -9.22
C VAL A 60 11.78 26.97 -9.54
N ARG A 61 12.63 26.51 -10.46
CA ARG A 61 13.83 27.25 -10.86
C ARG A 61 13.48 28.64 -11.42
N LYS A 62 12.51 28.71 -12.33
CA LYS A 62 12.12 29.97 -12.99
C LYS A 62 11.46 30.95 -12.02
N TYR A 63 10.41 30.52 -11.33
CA TYR A 63 9.55 31.45 -10.59
C TYR A 63 9.92 31.58 -9.11
N VAL A 64 10.48 30.55 -8.49
CA VAL A 64 10.77 30.55 -7.05
C VAL A 64 12.21 30.98 -6.77
N ILE A 65 13.18 30.34 -7.43
CA ILE A 65 14.60 30.66 -7.25
C ILE A 65 14.94 31.95 -8.01
N GLY A 66 14.67 31.99 -9.31
CA GLY A 66 14.94 33.16 -10.15
C GLY A 66 13.99 34.33 -9.87
N GLY A 67 12.69 34.06 -9.84
CA GLY A 67 11.66 35.11 -9.68
C GLY A 67 11.57 35.69 -8.27
N LEU A 68 11.49 34.85 -7.23
CA LEU A 68 11.34 35.28 -5.84
C LEU A 68 12.67 35.38 -5.08
N GLY A 69 13.79 34.98 -5.67
CA GLY A 69 15.11 35.03 -5.02
C GLY A 69 15.27 34.06 -3.85
N ILE A 70 14.41 33.04 -3.72
CA ILE A 70 14.50 32.09 -2.61
C ILE A 70 15.72 31.19 -2.82
N ARG A 71 16.59 31.12 -1.80
CA ARG A 71 17.77 30.26 -1.81
C ARG A 71 17.38 28.79 -2.05
N THR A 72 18.09 28.11 -2.94
CA THR A 72 17.87 26.69 -3.29
C THR A 72 17.76 25.78 -2.08
N ARG A 73 18.60 25.97 -1.05
CA ARG A 73 18.54 25.21 0.19
C ARG A 73 17.17 25.29 0.89
N ASN A 74 16.58 26.48 0.93
CA ASN A 74 15.28 26.69 1.56
C ASN A 74 14.17 26.02 0.74
N VAL A 75 14.28 26.05 -0.59
CA VAL A 75 13.37 25.32 -1.48
C VAL A 75 13.42 23.81 -1.20
N ILE A 76 14.62 23.23 -1.06
CA ILE A 76 14.79 21.81 -0.72
C ILE A 76 14.12 21.49 0.62
N PHE A 77 14.35 22.30 1.65
CA PHE A 77 13.69 22.12 2.95
C PHE A 77 12.17 22.18 2.84
N LEU A 78 11.63 23.13 2.07
CA LEU A 78 10.19 23.24 1.85
C LEU A 78 9.62 22.01 1.13
N VAL A 79 10.30 21.51 0.09
CA VAL A 79 9.87 20.29 -0.62
C VAL A 79 9.83 19.08 0.33
N ILE A 80 10.88 18.88 1.12
CA ILE A 80 10.94 17.80 2.12
C ILE A 80 9.82 17.96 3.16
N ALA A 81 9.59 19.19 3.64
CA ALA A 81 8.53 19.48 4.60
C ALA A 81 7.14 19.17 4.02
N PHE A 82 6.86 19.55 2.76
CA PHE A 82 5.61 19.22 2.09
C PHE A 82 5.43 17.72 1.89
N ILE A 83 6.43 17.01 1.37
CA ILE A 83 6.38 15.54 1.19
C ILE A 83 6.11 14.85 2.52
N THR A 84 6.78 15.26 3.60
CA THR A 84 6.58 14.71 4.94
C THR A 84 5.16 14.99 5.43
N THR A 85 4.68 16.21 5.24
CA THR A 85 3.31 16.61 5.61
C THR A 85 2.26 15.77 4.87
N PHE A 86 2.42 15.58 3.56
CA PHE A 86 1.52 14.72 2.79
C PHE A 86 1.55 13.27 3.27
N SER A 87 2.74 12.73 3.56
CA SER A 87 2.86 11.38 4.14
C SER A 87 2.11 11.24 5.46
N LEU A 88 2.25 12.21 6.36
CA LEU A 88 1.55 12.21 7.65
C LEU A 88 0.03 12.31 7.47
N ILE A 89 -0.45 13.20 6.59
CA ILE A 89 -1.87 13.36 6.30
C ILE A 89 -2.45 12.08 5.70
N THR A 90 -1.82 11.49 4.69
CA THR A 90 -2.28 10.24 4.07
C THR A 90 -2.34 9.11 5.07
N ASN A 91 -1.29 8.93 5.90
CA ASN A 91 -1.28 7.90 6.93
C ASN A 91 -2.41 8.10 7.95
N ALA A 92 -2.63 9.33 8.41
CA ALA A 92 -3.72 9.65 9.33
C ALA A 92 -5.09 9.40 8.69
N ALA A 93 -5.26 9.79 7.42
CA ALA A 93 -6.49 9.59 6.65
C ALA A 93 -6.81 8.09 6.50
N VAL A 94 -5.84 7.27 6.09
CA VAL A 94 -6.03 5.82 5.94
C VAL A 94 -6.41 5.15 7.26
N ILE A 95 -5.73 5.51 8.36
CA ILE A 95 -6.07 5.01 9.69
C ILE A 95 -7.48 5.43 10.09
N SER A 96 -7.85 6.68 9.82
CA SER A 96 -9.19 7.20 10.13
C SER A 96 -10.28 6.49 9.32
N ILE A 97 -10.08 6.32 8.01
CA ILE A 97 -10.99 5.60 7.13
C ILE A 97 -11.17 4.16 7.62
N LYS A 98 -10.07 3.45 7.93
CA LYS A 98 -10.14 2.08 8.47
C LYS A 98 -10.83 2.03 9.84
N ARG A 99 -10.68 3.04 10.69
CA ARG A 99 -11.34 3.08 11.99
C ARG A 99 -12.86 3.20 11.88
N HIS A 100 -13.35 3.93 10.88
CA HIS A 100 -14.78 4.18 10.67
C HIS A 100 -15.43 3.25 9.62
N SER A 101 -14.66 2.37 8.99
CA SER A 101 -15.20 1.44 8.00
C SER A 101 -15.90 0.25 8.66
N ASN A 102 -16.86 -0.31 7.93
CA ASN A 102 -17.66 -1.44 8.39
C ASN A 102 -16.98 -2.79 8.08
N GLY A 103 -17.41 -3.83 8.79
CA GLY A 103 -16.99 -5.20 8.49
C GLY A 103 -15.47 -5.42 8.58
N LEU A 104 -14.90 -6.03 7.54
CA LEU A 104 -13.48 -6.37 7.42
C LEU A 104 -12.61 -5.25 6.85
N LEU A 105 -13.22 -4.20 6.29
CA LEU A 105 -12.47 -3.03 5.79
C LEU A 105 -11.70 -2.32 6.92
N SER A 106 -12.14 -2.52 8.17
CA SER A 106 -11.48 -2.00 9.37
C SER A 106 -10.28 -2.83 9.82
N VAL A 107 -10.04 -3.98 9.19
CA VAL A 107 -8.87 -4.82 9.39
C VAL A 107 -7.83 -4.43 8.34
N GLY A 108 -6.57 -4.34 8.75
CA GLY A 108 -5.44 -4.08 7.85
C GLY A 108 -4.40 -5.16 7.97
N TYR A 109 -3.86 -5.56 6.82
CA TYR A 109 -2.71 -6.44 6.69
C TYR A 109 -1.41 -5.62 6.71
N ASN A 110 -0.38 -6.12 7.39
CA ASN A 110 0.93 -5.50 7.43
C ASN A 110 1.94 -6.36 6.65
N SER A 111 2.06 -6.09 5.35
CA SER A 111 2.95 -6.84 4.45
C SER A 111 4.42 -6.82 4.89
N LYS A 112 4.92 -5.67 5.36
CA LYS A 112 6.33 -5.50 5.75
C LYS A 112 6.77 -6.46 6.87
N ASN A 113 5.86 -6.79 7.78
CA ASN A 113 6.16 -7.65 8.92
C ASN A 113 5.50 -9.04 8.80
N SER A 114 4.97 -9.37 7.64
CA SER A 114 4.41 -10.69 7.38
C SER A 114 5.37 -11.49 6.52
N LYS A 115 5.42 -12.80 6.73
CA LYS A 115 6.27 -13.73 5.99
C LYS A 115 5.48 -14.97 5.63
N MET A 116 5.75 -15.51 4.46
CA MET A 116 5.16 -16.75 3.98
C MET A 116 6.23 -17.54 3.26
N GLU A 117 6.43 -18.77 3.69
CA GLU A 117 7.33 -19.75 3.13
C GLU A 117 6.50 -20.97 2.76
N TYR A 118 6.65 -21.46 1.54
CA TYR A 118 5.98 -22.66 1.08
C TYR A 118 6.88 -23.46 0.16
N LYS A 119 6.67 -24.77 0.15
CA LYS A 119 7.22 -25.66 -0.87
C LYS A 119 6.07 -26.29 -1.64
N SER A 120 6.29 -26.48 -2.93
CA SER A 120 5.34 -27.16 -3.80
C SER A 120 6.06 -28.20 -4.64
N GLU A 121 5.50 -29.40 -4.70
CA GLU A 121 5.94 -30.48 -5.58
C GLU A 121 4.74 -30.96 -6.39
N ALA A 122 4.92 -31.16 -7.70
CA ALA A 122 3.86 -31.62 -8.61
C ALA A 122 2.52 -30.87 -8.43
N MET A 123 2.59 -29.53 -8.37
CA MET A 123 1.42 -28.64 -8.23
C MET A 123 0.64 -28.77 -6.92
N LYS A 124 1.25 -29.35 -5.89
CA LYS A 124 0.68 -29.45 -4.54
C LYS A 124 1.63 -28.84 -3.52
N TYR A 125 1.08 -28.06 -2.60
CA TYR A 125 1.85 -27.54 -1.46
C TYR A 125 2.21 -28.69 -0.51
N THR A 126 3.51 -28.89 -0.27
CA THR A 126 4.05 -29.95 0.61
C THR A 126 4.49 -29.42 1.97
N GLU A 127 4.92 -28.16 2.02
CA GLU A 127 5.22 -27.43 3.26
C GLU A 127 4.62 -26.03 3.17
N PHE A 128 4.02 -25.56 4.26
CA PHE A 128 3.45 -24.22 4.34
C PHE A 128 3.69 -23.64 5.74
N ASN A 129 4.31 -22.47 5.81
CA ASN A 129 4.49 -21.73 7.05
C ASN A 129 4.30 -20.24 6.79
N ALA A 130 3.32 -19.62 7.45
CA ALA A 130 3.09 -18.19 7.31
C ALA A 130 2.90 -17.52 8.67
N GLU A 131 3.56 -16.37 8.83
CA GLU A 131 3.28 -15.42 9.90
C GLU A 131 2.68 -14.16 9.29
N ILE A 132 1.38 -13.96 9.53
CA ILE A 132 0.61 -12.84 8.97
C ILE A 132 0.30 -11.84 10.08
N GLN A 133 0.78 -10.61 9.96
CA GLN A 133 0.44 -9.54 10.89
C GLN A 133 -0.82 -8.80 10.44
N VAL A 134 -1.85 -8.86 11.29
CA VAL A 134 -3.12 -8.17 11.08
C VAL A 134 -3.39 -7.18 12.21
N LYS A 135 -3.97 -6.02 11.87
CA LYS A 135 -4.40 -5.00 12.82
C LYS A 135 -5.88 -4.68 12.65
N ASN A 136 -6.63 -4.72 13.75
CA ASN A 136 -7.98 -4.20 13.80
C ASN A 136 -7.93 -2.72 14.19
N TYR A 137 -8.46 -1.84 13.32
CA TYR A 137 -8.55 -0.40 13.56
C TYR A 137 -9.91 0.02 14.14
N ALA A 138 -10.88 -0.89 14.23
CA ALA A 138 -12.18 -0.60 14.80
C ALA A 138 -12.15 -0.61 16.34
N SER A 139 -13.13 0.07 16.93
CA SER A 139 -13.40 0.06 18.38
C SER A 139 -14.07 -1.22 18.87
N LYS A 140 -14.47 -2.13 17.96
CA LYS A 140 -15.10 -3.42 18.27
C LYS A 140 -14.24 -4.56 17.75
N SER A 141 -14.28 -5.70 18.45
CA SER A 141 -13.63 -6.93 18.00
C SER A 141 -14.23 -7.42 16.69
N LYS A 142 -13.40 -8.12 15.90
CA LYS A 142 -13.79 -8.69 14.60
C LYS A 142 -13.46 -10.17 14.59
N GLU A 143 -14.34 -10.93 13.95
CA GLU A 143 -14.15 -12.35 13.66
C GLU A 143 -14.17 -12.53 12.14
N PHE A 144 -13.26 -13.35 11.63
CA PHE A 144 -13.10 -13.55 10.19
C PHE A 144 -12.45 -14.88 9.86
N TYR A 145 -12.69 -15.32 8.64
CA TYR A 145 -11.96 -16.40 7.98
C TYR A 145 -10.82 -15.78 7.18
N LEU A 146 -9.73 -16.52 7.03
CA LEU A 146 -8.62 -16.12 6.19
C LEU A 146 -8.41 -17.17 5.11
N THR A 147 -8.31 -16.68 3.88
CA THR A 147 -8.02 -17.47 2.69
C THR A 147 -6.80 -16.82 2.05
N ILE A 148 -5.86 -17.64 1.60
CA ILE A 148 -4.68 -17.16 0.89
C ILE A 148 -4.91 -17.46 -0.59
N ASP A 149 -5.00 -16.38 -1.36
CA ASP A 149 -5.19 -16.46 -2.80
C ASP A 149 -4.05 -15.69 -3.49
N SER A 150 -3.55 -16.27 -4.57
CA SER A 150 -2.49 -15.70 -5.38
C SER A 150 -2.99 -15.60 -6.83
N PRO A 151 -3.97 -14.73 -7.12
CA PRO A 151 -4.64 -14.69 -8.42
C PRO A 151 -3.66 -14.44 -9.58
N PHE A 152 -2.51 -13.82 -9.31
CA PHE A 152 -1.51 -13.43 -10.32
C PHE A 152 -0.42 -14.48 -10.59
N TYR A 153 -0.26 -15.48 -9.71
CA TYR A 153 0.77 -16.54 -9.84
C TYR A 153 0.15 -17.93 -9.98
N ARG A 154 -1.16 -18.02 -10.23
CA ARG A 154 -1.80 -19.30 -10.56
C ARG A 154 -1.26 -19.79 -11.89
N GLU A 155 -0.59 -20.93 -11.90
CA GLU A 155 -0.71 -21.82 -13.04
C GLU A 155 -2.18 -22.24 -13.14
N GLU A 156 -2.75 -22.29 -14.35
CA GLU A 156 -4.16 -22.67 -14.56
C GLU A 156 -4.50 -23.94 -13.75
N GLY A 157 -5.50 -23.82 -12.86
CA GLY A 157 -5.98 -24.93 -12.02
C GLY A 157 -5.50 -24.94 -10.56
N THR A 158 -4.68 -23.98 -10.11
CA THR A 158 -4.37 -23.87 -8.66
C THR A 158 -5.52 -23.24 -7.87
N GLU A 159 -5.99 -23.92 -6.82
CA GLU A 159 -7.04 -23.44 -5.92
C GLU A 159 -6.49 -22.49 -4.83
N HIS A 160 -7.37 -21.70 -4.23
CA HIS A 160 -7.03 -20.87 -3.07
C HIS A 160 -6.78 -21.76 -1.84
N ILE A 161 -5.90 -21.32 -0.94
CA ILE A 161 -5.62 -22.04 0.30
C ILE A 161 -6.62 -21.55 1.36
N ASP A 162 -7.62 -22.38 1.65
CA ASP A 162 -8.50 -22.20 2.80
C ASP A 162 -7.82 -22.71 4.08
N ILE A 163 -8.06 -22.02 5.19
CA ILE A 163 -7.45 -22.38 6.49
C ILE A 163 -8.49 -23.07 7.36
N PHE A 164 -8.13 -24.26 7.82
CA PHE A 164 -8.97 -25.10 8.67
C PHE A 164 -8.32 -25.33 10.04
N THR A 165 -9.15 -25.65 11.01
CA THR A 165 -8.76 -26.21 12.31
C THR A 165 -8.35 -27.67 12.13
N LYS A 166 -7.65 -28.23 13.13
CA LYS A 166 -7.25 -29.66 13.11
C LYS A 166 -8.45 -30.61 12.99
N ASP A 167 -9.62 -30.17 13.42
CA ASP A 167 -10.87 -30.94 13.37
C ASP A 167 -11.60 -30.82 12.02
N GLY A 168 -11.00 -30.16 11.02
CA GLY A 168 -11.55 -30.00 9.67
C GLY A 168 -12.56 -28.84 9.51
N ASN A 169 -12.87 -28.10 10.57
CA ASN A 169 -13.74 -26.92 10.49
C ASN A 169 -12.95 -25.68 10.02
N ARG A 170 -13.56 -24.76 9.27
CA ARG A 170 -12.92 -23.49 8.88
C ARG A 170 -12.42 -22.71 10.10
N ALA A 171 -11.17 -22.24 10.03
CA ALA A 171 -10.54 -21.51 11.12
C ALA A 171 -11.13 -20.11 11.28
N ILE A 172 -11.67 -19.81 12.48
CA ILE A 172 -12.20 -18.49 12.84
C ILE A 172 -11.14 -17.72 13.61
N PHE A 173 -10.72 -16.58 13.07
CA PHE A 173 -9.77 -15.69 13.72
C PHE A 173 -10.50 -14.56 14.43
N ARG A 174 -10.28 -14.44 15.74
CA ARG A 174 -10.74 -13.30 16.53
C ARG A 174 -9.62 -12.28 16.74
N LEU A 175 -9.92 -11.03 16.42
CA LEU A 175 -9.03 -9.88 16.54
C LEU A 175 -9.69 -8.78 17.39
N ASN A 176 -9.12 -8.55 18.57
CA ASN A 176 -9.63 -7.57 19.52
C ASN A 176 -9.53 -6.13 18.99
N ALA A 177 -10.41 -5.25 19.48
CA ALA A 177 -10.44 -3.84 19.11
C ALA A 177 -9.06 -3.18 19.25
N MET A 178 -8.66 -2.39 18.25
CA MET A 178 -7.39 -1.63 18.24
C MET A 178 -6.11 -2.46 18.43
N LYS A 179 -6.16 -3.79 18.27
CA LYS A 179 -4.99 -4.67 18.48
C LYS A 179 -4.34 -5.11 17.16
N LEU A 180 -3.01 -5.20 17.21
CA LEU A 180 -2.19 -5.94 16.27
C LEU A 180 -2.03 -7.37 16.79
N LYS A 181 -2.12 -8.37 15.90
CA LYS A 181 -1.94 -9.78 16.23
C LYS A 181 -1.15 -10.48 15.12
N PRO A 182 -0.07 -11.20 15.43
CA PRO A 182 0.52 -12.15 14.50
C PRO A 182 -0.34 -13.42 14.46
N LEU A 183 -0.66 -13.89 13.26
CA LEU A 183 -1.32 -15.17 13.01
C LEU A 183 -0.27 -16.12 12.46
N LYS A 184 -0.03 -17.23 13.16
CA LYS A 184 0.88 -18.29 12.71
C LYS A 184 0.06 -19.41 12.09
N LEU A 185 0.40 -19.76 10.86
CA LEU A 185 -0.27 -20.75 10.03
C LEU A 185 0.77 -21.83 9.70
N ILE A 186 0.40 -23.08 9.94
CA ILE A 186 1.22 -24.28 9.78
C ILE A 186 0.31 -25.36 9.18
#